data_AF-A0A090VPJ1-F1
#
_entry.id   AF-A0A090VPJ1-F1
#
_cell.length_a   1.000
_cell.length_b   1.000
_cell.length_c   1.000
_cell.angle_alpha   90.00
_cell.angle_beta   90.00
_cell.angle_gamma   90.00
#
_symmetry.space_group_name_H-M   'P 1'
#
loop_
_entity.id
_entity.type
_entity.pdbx_description
1 polymer ?
#
loop_
_entity_poly.entity_id
_entity_poly.type
_entity_poly.pdbx_seq_one_letter_code
_entity_poly.pdbx_strand_id
1 'polypeptide(L)'
;MVSGRGNNFLYVDTEADWKKTIEVILNAKTDKISACNALDKILINENISDYKGKLHILNDILKQNKVKVLVDENTKKVLSEAPLVEDDAVWYQEFLEMKCCVGTVASITEAIIAINEYSGGHSATIMTDDDTKAKTFMEQVDCAVVYQNASTRFTDGGQIGVGAELAISTDKLHHRGPLGLKELVTNKYYVYGDGHVRV
;
A
#
# COMPACT_ATOMS: atom_id res chain seq x y z
N MET A 1 -16.70 -8.48 -6.83
CA MET A 1 -15.79 -8.25 -7.96
C MET A 1 -14.47 -8.89 -7.59
N VAL A 2 -13.81 -9.61 -8.50
CA VAL A 2 -12.53 -10.28 -8.20
C VAL A 2 -11.41 -9.28 -7.95
N SER A 3 -11.48 -8.09 -8.57
CA SER A 3 -10.57 -6.97 -8.29
C SER A 3 -11.10 -6.12 -7.14
N GLY A 4 -10.28 -5.91 -6.11
CA GLY A 4 -10.58 -5.02 -5.00
C GLY A 4 -10.28 -3.56 -5.28
N ARG A 5 -10.53 -2.72 -4.27
CA ARG A 5 -10.22 -1.28 -4.28
C ARG A 5 -8.73 -1.05 -4.15
N GLY A 6 -8.23 -0.05 -4.86
CA GLY A 6 -6.82 0.31 -4.93
C GLY A 6 -6.33 1.30 -3.89
N ASN A 7 -6.98 1.43 -2.72
CA ASN A 7 -6.56 2.40 -1.71
C ASN A 7 -5.25 1.95 -1.03
N ASN A 8 -4.11 2.36 -1.60
CA ASN A 8 -2.78 1.86 -1.23
C ASN A 8 -2.06 2.78 -0.23
N PHE A 9 -1.24 2.17 0.61
CA PHE A 9 -0.55 2.84 1.72
C PHE A 9 0.97 2.72 1.62
N LEU A 10 1.66 3.77 2.07
CA LEU A 10 3.09 3.77 2.33
C LEU A 10 3.34 4.24 3.76
N TYR A 11 4.07 3.46 4.54
CA TYR A 11 4.49 3.81 5.88
C TYR A 11 5.99 4.17 5.88
N VAL A 12 6.35 5.30 6.47
CA VAL A 12 7.73 5.74 6.68
C VAL A 12 8.10 5.53 8.14
N ASP A 13 8.99 4.56 8.39
CA ASP A 13 9.49 4.22 9.72
C ASP A 13 10.62 5.16 10.17
N THR A 14 11.02 5.06 11.43
CA THR A 14 12.08 5.89 12.03
C THR A 14 13.46 5.69 11.38
N GLU A 15 13.74 4.51 10.84
CA GLU A 15 15.01 4.09 10.23
C GLU A 15 14.93 4.12 8.69
N ALA A 16 13.95 4.85 8.14
CA ALA A 16 13.82 5.01 6.70
C ALA A 16 14.95 5.87 6.10
N ASP A 17 15.56 5.39 5.01
CA ASP A 17 16.35 6.24 4.13
C ASP A 17 15.42 7.24 3.43
N TRP A 18 15.58 8.53 3.78
CA TRP A 18 14.71 9.58 3.30
C TRP A 18 14.80 9.80 1.79
N LYS A 19 15.98 9.64 1.19
CA LYS A 19 16.16 9.83 -0.24
C LYS A 19 15.43 8.73 -1.01
N LYS A 20 15.63 7.47 -0.62
CA LYS A 20 14.90 6.33 -1.21
C LYS A 20 13.39 6.49 -1.02
N THR A 21 12.96 6.96 0.16
CA THR A 21 11.54 7.19 0.49
C THR A 21 10.87 8.16 -0.48
N ILE A 22 11.50 9.31 -0.75
CA ILE A 22 10.96 10.29 -1.70
C ILE A 22 10.84 9.71 -3.12
N GLU A 23 11.87 9.00 -3.59
CA GLU A 23 11.87 8.36 -4.92
C GLU A 23 10.73 7.33 -5.04
N VAL A 24 10.53 6.51 -4.01
CA VAL A 24 9.44 5.52 -3.96
C VAL A 24 8.07 6.19 -3.91
N ILE A 25 7.86 7.21 -3.07
CA ILE A 25 6.59 7.94 -2.98
C ILE A 25 6.24 8.56 -4.33
N LEU A 26 7.19 9.23 -4.98
CA LEU A 26 6.97 9.86 -6.27
C LEU A 26 6.61 8.85 -7.35
N ASN A 27 7.37 7.75 -7.47
CA ASN A 27 7.05 6.70 -8.42
C ASN A 27 5.66 6.11 -8.14
N ALA A 28 5.37 5.79 -6.89
CA ALA A 28 4.12 5.15 -6.49
C ALA A 28 2.89 6.04 -6.74
N LYS A 29 2.99 7.37 -6.59
CA LYS A 29 1.89 8.31 -6.81
C LYS A 29 1.78 8.79 -8.26
N THR A 30 2.89 9.09 -8.93
CA THR A 30 2.87 9.90 -10.16
C THR A 30 3.04 9.12 -11.47
N ASP A 31 3.54 7.88 -11.42
CA ASP A 31 3.81 7.07 -12.62
C ASP A 31 2.53 6.79 -13.43
N LYS A 32 1.48 6.31 -12.77
CA LYS A 32 0.19 5.99 -13.41
C LYS A 32 -0.98 6.14 -12.44
N ILE A 33 -1.53 7.34 -12.34
CA ILE A 33 -2.63 7.67 -11.41
C ILE A 33 -3.93 6.89 -11.64
N SER A 34 -4.16 6.39 -12.86
CA SER A 34 -5.36 5.60 -13.19
C SER A 34 -5.24 4.13 -12.83
N ALA A 35 -4.09 3.69 -12.29
CA ALA A 35 -3.89 2.32 -11.84
C ALA A 35 -4.36 2.15 -10.39
N CYS A 36 -5.00 1.01 -10.11
CA CYS A 36 -5.43 0.62 -8.76
C CYS A 36 -4.28 0.35 -7.78
N ASN A 37 -3.03 0.37 -8.25
CA ASN A 37 -1.84 0.22 -7.40
C ASN A 37 -1.12 1.56 -7.15
N ALA A 38 -1.73 2.69 -7.54
CA ALA A 38 -1.22 4.03 -7.26
C ALA A 38 -1.33 4.35 -5.76
N LEU A 39 -0.33 5.06 -5.21
CA LEU A 39 -0.29 5.41 -3.80
C LEU A 39 -1.37 6.44 -3.44
N ASP A 40 -2.12 6.23 -2.37
CA ASP A 40 -3.16 7.17 -1.91
C ASP A 40 -2.83 7.77 -0.55
N LYS A 41 -2.25 6.98 0.37
CA LYS A 41 -2.05 7.36 1.77
C LYS A 41 -0.60 7.18 2.18
N ILE A 42 -0.02 8.20 2.80
CA ILE A 42 1.36 8.22 3.30
C ILE A 42 1.28 8.42 4.80
N LEU A 43 1.73 7.44 5.58
CA LEU A 43 1.83 7.51 7.03
C LEU A 43 3.29 7.71 7.41
N ILE A 44 3.59 8.69 8.24
CA ILE A 44 4.96 8.99 8.66
C ILE A 44 5.06 8.86 10.17
N ASN A 45 6.07 8.12 10.63
CA ASN A 45 6.36 8.04 12.06
C ASN A 45 6.84 9.39 12.59
N GLU A 46 6.15 9.96 13.57
CA GLU A 46 6.50 11.27 14.14
C GLU A 46 7.87 11.30 14.82
N ASN A 47 8.38 10.13 15.21
CA ASN A 47 9.67 9.98 15.87
C ASN A 47 10.85 9.96 14.88
N ILE A 48 10.61 10.05 13.58
CA ILE A 48 11.68 10.10 12.57
C ILE A 48 12.54 11.36 12.77
N SER A 49 13.84 11.23 12.50
CA SER A 49 14.77 12.37 12.55
C SER A 49 14.29 13.51 11.64
N ASP A 50 14.30 14.74 12.17
CA ASP A 50 13.83 15.95 11.48
C ASP A 50 12.43 15.81 10.85
N TYR A 51 11.47 15.26 11.62
CA TYR A 51 10.09 15.05 11.18
C TYR A 51 9.48 16.27 10.47
N LYS A 52 9.63 17.47 11.05
CA LYS A 52 9.07 18.70 10.49
C LYS A 52 9.74 19.09 9.17
N GLY A 53 11.07 19.08 9.10
CA GLY A 53 11.79 19.40 7.87
C GLY A 53 11.45 18.42 6.75
N LYS A 54 11.37 17.14 7.06
CA LYS A 54 10.93 16.09 6.12
C LYS A 54 9.52 16.30 5.61
N LEU A 55 8.56 16.66 6.47
CA LEU A 55 7.20 17.01 6.03
C LEU A 55 7.16 18.19 5.06
N HIS A 56 7.90 19.25 5.33
CA HIS A 56 7.99 20.40 4.42
C HIS A 56 8.59 19.99 3.07
N ILE A 57 9.71 19.26 3.08
CA ILE A 57 10.36 18.76 1.85
C ILE A 57 9.40 17.89 1.04
N LEU A 58 8.73 16.93 1.69
CA LEU A 58 7.77 16.05 1.03
C LEU A 58 6.62 16.84 0.40
N ASN A 59 6.03 17.77 1.15
CA ASN A 59 4.93 18.59 0.67
C ASN A 59 5.33 19.46 -0.53
N ASP A 60 6.52 20.06 -0.51
CA ASP A 60 7.02 20.88 -1.61
C ASP A 60 7.25 20.04 -2.87
N ILE A 61 7.85 18.86 -2.71
CA ILE A 61 8.08 17.92 -3.81
C ILE A 61 6.75 17.44 -4.41
N LEU A 62 5.77 17.08 -3.58
CA LEU A 62 4.45 16.65 -4.04
C LEU A 62 3.72 17.78 -4.77
N LYS A 63 3.75 19.02 -4.24
CA LYS A 63 3.17 20.20 -4.89
C LYS A 63 3.84 20.51 -6.23
N GLN A 64 5.17 20.44 -6.33
CA GLN A 64 5.91 20.62 -7.57
C GLN A 64 5.50 19.61 -8.64
N ASN A 65 5.16 18.38 -8.23
CA ASN A 65 4.62 17.33 -9.09
C ASN A 65 3.09 17.40 -9.27
N LYS A 66 2.46 18.52 -8.88
CA LYS A 66 1.02 18.80 -9.02
C LYS A 66 0.12 17.85 -8.21
N VAL A 67 0.66 17.20 -7.17
CA VAL A 67 -0.12 16.36 -6.26
C VAL A 67 -0.78 17.24 -5.18
N LYS A 68 -2.10 17.14 -5.05
CA LYS A 68 -2.87 17.75 -3.98
C LYS A 68 -2.67 16.94 -2.70
N VAL A 69 -2.19 17.59 -1.64
CA VAL A 69 -1.91 16.93 -0.36
C VAL A 69 -3.00 17.29 0.64
N LEU A 70 -3.75 16.30 1.11
CA LEU A 70 -4.57 16.40 2.32
C LEU A 70 -3.76 15.94 3.52
N VAL A 71 -4.00 16.52 4.70
CA VAL A 71 -3.23 16.19 5.91
C VAL A 71 -4.14 15.84 7.09
N ASP A 72 -3.66 15.00 7.99
CA ASP A 72 -4.30 14.78 9.30
C ASP A 72 -4.06 15.97 10.25
N GLU A 73 -4.70 15.95 11.42
CA GLU A 73 -4.58 17.02 12.41
C GLU A 73 -3.14 17.25 12.88
N ASN A 74 -2.35 16.18 13.03
CA ASN A 74 -0.98 16.27 13.50
C ASN A 74 -0.05 16.86 12.44
N THR A 75 -0.17 16.41 11.19
CA THR A 75 0.58 16.95 10.06
C THR A 75 0.15 18.40 9.78
N LYS A 76 -1.12 18.76 9.96
CA LYS A 76 -1.65 20.13 9.82
C LYS A 76 -0.97 21.12 10.77
N LYS A 77 -0.56 20.70 11.97
CA LYS A 77 0.21 21.55 12.92
C LYS A 77 1.58 21.95 12.37
N VAL A 78 2.13 21.17 11.43
CA VAL A 78 3.41 21.44 10.76
C VAL A 78 3.17 22.12 9.41
N LEU A 79 2.25 21.58 8.61
CA LEU A 79 1.87 22.07 7.29
C LEU A 79 0.57 22.90 7.39
N SER A 80 0.64 24.06 8.02
CA SER A 80 -0.54 24.90 8.33
C SER A 80 -1.37 25.30 7.11
N GLU A 81 -0.76 25.39 5.92
CA GLU A 81 -1.44 25.73 4.66
C GLU A 81 -2.08 24.53 3.95
N ALA A 82 -1.73 23.29 4.29
CA ALA A 82 -2.25 22.10 3.63
C ALA A 82 -3.71 21.83 4.04
N PRO A 83 -4.64 21.51 3.13
CA PRO A 83 -6.03 21.22 3.51
C PRO A 83 -6.14 20.04 4.47
N LEU A 84 -6.97 20.18 5.51
CA LEU A 84 -7.19 19.14 6.51
C LEU A 84 -8.12 18.04 5.96
N VAL A 85 -7.92 16.79 6.38
CA VAL A 85 -8.91 15.73 6.24
C VAL A 85 -10.04 15.98 7.25
N GLU A 86 -11.22 16.37 6.77
CA GLU A 86 -12.36 16.74 7.61
C GLU A 86 -13.23 15.55 8.06
N ASP A 87 -13.11 14.41 7.37
CA ASP A 87 -13.92 13.20 7.60
C ASP A 87 -13.06 11.95 7.41
N ASP A 88 -13.18 11.00 8.34
CA ASP A 88 -12.50 9.71 8.28
C ASP A 88 -12.86 8.90 7.03
N ALA A 89 -14.03 9.16 6.42
CA ALA A 89 -14.41 8.56 5.15
C ALA A 89 -13.36 8.78 4.04
N VAL A 90 -12.56 9.85 4.11
CA VAL A 90 -11.48 10.14 3.16
C VAL A 90 -10.35 9.12 3.26
N TRP A 91 -10.08 8.55 4.45
CA TRP A 91 -9.04 7.53 4.61
C TRP A 91 -9.37 6.23 3.86
N TYR A 92 -10.67 5.92 3.70
CA TYR A 92 -11.17 4.77 2.94
C TYR A 92 -11.23 5.00 1.42
N GLN A 93 -11.08 6.24 0.95
CA GLN A 93 -11.26 6.60 -0.47
C GLN A 93 -10.01 6.31 -1.29
N GLU A 94 -10.17 5.57 -2.38
CA GLU A 94 -9.21 5.53 -3.50
C GLU A 94 -9.42 6.79 -4.36
N PHE A 95 -8.36 7.55 -4.64
CA PHE A 95 -8.52 8.85 -5.29
C PHE A 95 -8.53 8.76 -6.82
N LEU A 96 -7.71 7.90 -7.42
CA LEU A 96 -7.49 7.84 -8.88
C LEU A 96 -7.15 9.19 -9.54
N GLU A 97 -6.55 10.10 -8.76
CA GLU A 97 -6.15 11.44 -9.20
C GLU A 97 -4.78 11.81 -8.61
N MET A 98 -4.24 12.95 -9.03
CA MET A 98 -3.05 13.58 -8.43
C MET A 98 -3.39 14.16 -7.05
N LYS A 99 -3.74 13.28 -6.12
CA LYS A 99 -4.06 13.56 -4.72
C LYS A 99 -3.58 12.45 -3.81
N CYS A 100 -3.18 12.79 -2.61
CA CYS A 100 -2.88 11.85 -1.54
C CYS A 100 -3.21 12.45 -0.16
N CYS A 101 -3.30 11.59 0.85
CA CYS A 101 -3.28 12.02 2.25
C CYS A 101 -1.90 11.76 2.86
N VAL A 102 -1.43 12.69 3.69
CA VAL A 102 -0.25 12.52 4.55
C VAL A 102 -0.72 12.56 6.00
N GLY A 103 -0.47 11.48 6.72
CA GLY A 103 -0.84 11.30 8.12
C GLY A 103 0.37 11.05 9.00
N THR A 104 0.21 11.35 10.29
CA THR A 104 1.19 11.07 11.34
C THR A 104 0.78 9.81 12.09
N VAL A 105 1.74 8.96 12.45
CA VAL A 105 1.55 7.84 13.38
C VAL A 105 2.69 7.83 14.41
N ALA A 106 2.44 7.32 15.62
CA ALA A 106 3.47 7.24 16.66
C ALA A 106 4.30 5.95 16.59
N SER A 107 3.79 4.92 15.92
CA SER A 107 4.44 3.61 15.87
C SER A 107 4.09 2.78 14.63
N ILE A 108 4.88 1.72 14.39
CA ILE A 108 4.59 0.71 13.36
C ILE A 108 3.25 0.01 13.63
N THR A 109 2.89 -0.22 14.89
CA THR A 109 1.62 -0.85 15.27
C THR A 109 0.43 0.02 14.85
N GLU A 110 0.49 1.33 15.10
CA GLU A 110 -0.55 2.26 14.63
C GLU A 110 -0.63 2.30 13.11
N ALA A 111 0.50 2.27 12.42
CA ALA A 111 0.53 2.19 10.95
C ALA A 111 -0.17 0.92 10.46
N ILE A 112 0.14 -0.25 11.04
CA ILE A 112 -0.48 -1.53 10.69
C ILE A 112 -1.99 -1.49 10.93
N ILE A 113 -2.44 -0.96 12.08
CA ILE A 113 -3.87 -0.83 12.42
C ILE A 113 -4.57 0.05 11.38
N ALA A 114 -4.02 1.23 11.09
CA ALA A 114 -4.59 2.15 10.12
C ALA A 114 -4.66 1.54 8.71
N ILE A 115 -3.60 0.85 8.28
CA ILE A 115 -3.57 0.20 6.96
C ILE A 115 -4.62 -0.92 6.88
N ASN A 116 -4.72 -1.77 7.90
CA ASN A 116 -5.67 -2.87 7.91
C ASN A 116 -7.13 -2.40 7.99
N GLU A 117 -7.39 -1.26 8.64
CA GLU A 117 -8.71 -0.65 8.71
C GLU A 117 -9.10 0.04 7.38
N TYR A 118 -8.21 0.90 6.87
CA TYR A 118 -8.57 1.83 5.81
C TYR A 118 -8.19 1.37 4.39
N SER A 119 -7.21 0.47 4.23
CA SER A 119 -6.75 0.06 2.89
C SER A 119 -7.80 -0.74 2.13
N GLY A 120 -7.63 -0.80 0.80
CA GLY A 120 -8.43 -1.69 -0.04
C GLY A 120 -7.97 -3.15 -0.03
N GLY A 121 -6.98 -3.51 0.81
CA GLY A 121 -6.36 -4.82 0.82
C GLY A 121 -5.52 -5.13 -0.43
N HIS A 122 -5.17 -4.11 -1.23
CA HIS A 122 -4.46 -4.24 -2.50
C HIS A 122 -2.95 -4.22 -2.33
N SER A 123 -2.37 -3.08 -1.96
CA SER A 123 -0.93 -2.95 -1.76
C SER A 123 -0.56 -2.00 -0.66
N ALA A 124 0.50 -2.35 0.07
CA ALA A 124 1.09 -1.51 1.08
C ALA A 124 2.62 -1.63 1.07
N THR A 125 3.33 -0.58 1.47
CA THR A 125 4.79 -0.65 1.61
C THR A 125 5.28 0.04 2.89
N ILE A 126 6.35 -0.49 3.45
CA ILE A 126 7.14 0.14 4.52
C ILE A 126 8.47 0.61 3.96
N MET A 127 8.86 1.84 4.31
CA MET A 127 10.21 2.36 4.14
C MET A 127 10.96 2.21 5.46
N THR A 128 11.97 1.34 5.52
CA THR A 128 12.84 1.11 6.69
C THR A 128 14.10 0.34 6.30
N ASP A 129 15.24 0.68 6.90
CA ASP A 129 16.47 -0.13 6.82
C ASP A 129 16.56 -1.16 8.00
N ASP A 130 15.53 -1.26 8.87
CA ASP A 130 15.41 -2.30 9.90
C ASP A 130 14.59 -3.51 9.39
N ASP A 131 15.30 -4.59 9.07
CA ASP A 131 14.68 -5.82 8.54
C ASP A 131 13.72 -6.50 9.53
N THR A 132 13.89 -6.30 10.85
CA THR A 132 12.99 -6.87 11.86
C THR A 132 11.64 -6.15 11.83
N LYS A 133 11.66 -4.82 11.69
CA LYS A 133 10.45 -4.02 11.52
C LYS A 133 9.78 -4.28 10.18
N ALA A 134 10.57 -4.38 9.10
CA ALA A 134 10.06 -4.72 7.78
C ALA A 134 9.33 -6.07 7.79
N LYS A 135 9.96 -7.11 8.38
CA LYS A 135 9.34 -8.42 8.53
C LYS A 135 8.03 -8.35 9.33
N THR A 136 8.05 -7.64 10.45
CA THR A 136 6.86 -7.45 11.30
C THR A 136 5.71 -6.79 10.52
N PHE A 137 6.01 -5.74 9.76
CA PHE A 137 5.03 -5.07 8.91
C PHE A 137 4.46 -6.02 7.84
N MET A 138 5.34 -6.74 7.13
CA MET A 138 4.95 -7.66 6.06
C MET A 138 4.11 -8.84 6.57
N GLU A 139 4.36 -9.32 7.79
CA GLU A 139 3.57 -10.40 8.40
C GLU A 139 2.20 -9.94 8.91
N GLN A 140 2.04 -8.66 9.29
CA GLN A 140 0.83 -8.15 9.95
C GLN A 140 -0.08 -7.28 9.06
N VAL A 141 0.43 -6.73 7.96
CA VAL A 141 -0.38 -5.96 7.02
C VAL A 141 -1.14 -6.89 6.08
N ASP A 142 -2.46 -6.77 6.08
CA ASP A 142 -3.38 -7.65 5.38
C ASP A 142 -3.70 -7.13 3.97
N CYS A 143 -2.67 -6.96 3.14
CA CYS A 143 -2.80 -6.62 1.72
C CYS A 143 -2.40 -7.79 0.81
N ALA A 144 -2.85 -7.77 -0.44
CA ALA A 144 -2.50 -8.78 -1.43
C ALA A 144 -1.00 -8.80 -1.74
N VAL A 145 -0.36 -7.64 -1.76
CA VAL A 145 1.10 -7.52 -1.86
C VAL A 145 1.62 -6.48 -0.87
N VAL A 146 2.63 -6.86 -0.09
CA VAL A 146 3.28 -5.99 0.90
C VAL A 146 4.75 -5.88 0.56
N TYR A 147 5.30 -4.66 0.57
CA TYR A 147 6.67 -4.38 0.14
C TYR A 147 7.50 -3.75 1.24
N GLN A 148 8.80 -4.05 1.26
CA GLN A 148 9.82 -3.26 1.94
C GLN A 148 10.57 -2.44 0.89
N ASN A 149 10.70 -1.13 1.11
CA ASN A 149 11.53 -0.22 0.31
C ASN A 149 11.25 -0.23 -1.20
N ALA A 150 10.01 -0.48 -1.61
CA ALA A 150 9.65 -0.57 -3.04
C ALA A 150 8.27 0.04 -3.33
N SER A 151 8.10 0.50 -4.56
CA SER A 151 6.87 1.14 -5.02
C SER A 151 5.70 0.15 -5.10
N THR A 152 4.51 0.60 -4.72
CA THR A 152 3.27 -0.17 -4.90
C THR A 152 2.95 -0.42 -6.37
N ARG A 153 3.57 0.32 -7.31
CA ARG A 153 3.44 0.13 -8.75
C ARG A 153 3.91 -1.24 -9.24
N PHE A 154 4.75 -1.92 -8.46
CA PHE A 154 5.18 -3.28 -8.77
C PHE A 154 4.07 -4.33 -8.61
N THR A 155 2.89 -3.98 -8.08
CA THR A 155 1.74 -4.89 -8.06
C THR A 155 1.13 -4.96 -9.45
N ASP A 156 1.78 -5.74 -10.30
CA ASP A 156 1.48 -5.95 -11.72
C ASP A 156 2.05 -7.32 -12.11
N GLY A 157 1.28 -8.10 -12.84
CA GLY A 157 1.64 -9.47 -13.18
C GLY A 157 2.90 -9.61 -14.04
N GLY A 158 3.19 -8.63 -14.89
CA GLY A 158 4.43 -8.58 -15.65
C GLY A 158 5.64 -8.34 -14.76
N GLN A 159 5.51 -7.45 -13.77
CA GLN A 159 6.56 -7.14 -12.80
C GLN A 159 6.82 -8.28 -11.80
N ILE A 160 5.77 -9.00 -11.39
CA ILE A 160 5.86 -10.11 -10.44
C ILE A 160 6.22 -11.45 -11.13
N GLY A 161 6.32 -11.46 -12.46
CA GLY A 161 6.80 -12.62 -13.23
C GLY A 161 5.73 -13.67 -13.52
N VAL A 162 4.44 -13.33 -13.40
CA VAL A 162 3.33 -14.18 -13.87
C VAL A 162 3.03 -13.98 -15.36
N GLY A 163 3.77 -13.06 -16.01
CA GLY A 163 3.70 -12.80 -17.45
C GLY A 163 2.53 -11.88 -17.78
N ALA A 164 1.35 -12.45 -18.00
CA ALA A 164 0.11 -11.71 -18.20
C ALA A 164 -0.82 -11.97 -17.01
N GLU A 165 -1.50 -10.91 -16.55
CA GLU A 165 -2.53 -11.01 -15.52
C GLU A 165 -3.91 -10.71 -16.09
N LEU A 166 -4.93 -11.37 -15.53
CA LEU A 166 -6.33 -11.05 -15.80
C LEU A 166 -6.80 -9.87 -14.91
N ALA A 167 -6.40 -9.89 -13.64
CA ALA A 167 -6.76 -8.92 -12.62
C ALA A 167 -5.84 -9.09 -11.39
N ILE A 168 -5.93 -8.18 -10.43
CA ILE A 168 -5.30 -8.31 -9.12
C ILE A 168 -6.38 -8.60 -8.09
N SER A 169 -6.35 -9.80 -7.51
CA SER A 169 -7.30 -10.22 -6.48
C SER A 169 -6.92 -9.66 -5.11
N THR A 170 -7.85 -9.02 -4.43
CA THR A 170 -7.70 -8.65 -3.01
C THR A 170 -8.38 -9.64 -2.07
N ASP A 171 -9.16 -10.59 -2.62
CA ASP A 171 -9.89 -11.59 -1.85
C ASP A 171 -8.92 -12.59 -1.21
N LYS A 172 -9.31 -13.13 -0.04
CA LYS A 172 -8.50 -14.10 0.71
C LYS A 172 -8.69 -15.55 0.23
N LEU A 173 -9.77 -15.84 -0.49
CA LEU A 173 -10.10 -17.19 -0.95
C LEU A 173 -9.64 -17.39 -2.40
N HIS A 174 -9.30 -18.65 -2.73
CA HIS A 174 -8.77 -19.10 -4.03
C HIS A 174 -7.38 -18.56 -4.36
N HIS A 175 -7.24 -17.27 -4.68
CA HIS A 175 -5.96 -16.64 -4.97
C HIS A 175 -5.99 -15.16 -4.64
N ARG A 176 -4.85 -14.63 -4.18
CA ARG A 176 -4.67 -13.23 -3.76
C ARG A 176 -3.42 -12.65 -4.43
N GLY A 177 -3.53 -11.45 -4.97
CA GLY A 177 -2.52 -10.79 -5.80
C GLY A 177 -2.77 -10.97 -7.30
N PRO A 178 -1.74 -10.75 -8.15
CA PRO A 178 -1.84 -10.92 -9.60
C PRO A 178 -2.37 -12.31 -9.99
N LEU A 179 -3.44 -12.34 -10.78
CA LEU A 179 -4.07 -13.57 -11.30
C LEU A 179 -3.50 -13.91 -12.68
N GLY A 180 -2.53 -14.81 -12.72
CA GLY A 180 -2.01 -15.37 -13.96
C GLY A 180 -2.78 -16.60 -14.44
N LEU A 181 -2.22 -17.31 -15.42
CA LEU A 181 -2.86 -18.52 -15.99
C LEU A 181 -3.01 -19.66 -14.97
N LYS A 182 -2.05 -19.79 -14.04
CA LYS A 182 -2.06 -20.87 -13.03
C LYS A 182 -3.18 -20.71 -12.01
N GLU A 183 -3.68 -19.49 -11.87
CA GLU A 183 -4.72 -19.13 -10.92
C GLU A 183 -6.14 -19.28 -11.51
N LEU A 184 -6.24 -19.50 -12.83
CA LEU A 184 -7.51 -19.73 -13.54
C LEU A 184 -7.87 -21.22 -13.69
N VAL A 185 -7.35 -22.05 -12.78
CA VAL A 185 -7.62 -23.49 -12.75
C VAL A 185 -8.26 -23.89 -11.42
N THR A 186 -8.85 -25.08 -11.37
CA THR A 186 -9.40 -25.64 -10.13
C THR A 186 -9.02 -27.12 -10.01
N ASN A 187 -9.10 -27.64 -8.80
CA ASN A 187 -8.70 -29.00 -8.48
C ASN A 187 -9.86 -29.98 -8.73
N LYS A 188 -9.52 -31.20 -9.18
CA LYS A 188 -10.44 -32.34 -9.19
C LYS A 188 -9.71 -33.61 -8.77
N TYR A 189 -10.44 -34.53 -8.18
CA TYR A 189 -9.88 -35.81 -7.72
C TYR A 189 -10.18 -36.92 -8.72
N TYR A 190 -9.17 -37.72 -8.98
CA TYR A 190 -9.29 -38.98 -9.69
C TYR A 190 -9.21 -40.11 -8.67
N VAL A 191 -10.22 -40.97 -8.65
CA VAL A 191 -10.25 -42.14 -7.77
C VAL A 191 -10.28 -43.38 -8.66
N TYR A 192 -9.21 -44.17 -8.58
CA TYR A 192 -9.12 -45.46 -9.23
C TYR A 192 -9.54 -46.52 -8.24
N GLY A 193 -10.61 -47.24 -8.55
CA GLY A 193 -11.14 -48.30 -7.70
C GLY A 193 -11.08 -49.65 -8.39
N ASP A 194 -11.04 -50.70 -7.58
CA ASP A 194 -11.27 -52.09 -7.99
C ASP A 194 -12.29 -52.69 -7.00
N GLY A 195 -13.57 -52.40 -7.20
CA GLY A 195 -14.66 -52.91 -6.35
C GLY A 195 -14.68 -52.42 -4.90
N HIS A 196 -14.03 -51.31 -4.57
CA HIS A 196 -13.99 -50.80 -3.19
C HIS A 196 -15.36 -50.32 -2.72
N VAL A 197 -15.77 -50.78 -1.53
CA VAL A 197 -17.02 -50.40 -0.86
C VAL A 197 -16.72 -49.71 0.49
N ARG A 198 -17.63 -48.86 0.96
CA ARG A 198 -17.57 -48.22 2.28
C ARG A 198 -18.47 -48.98 3.25
N VAL A 199 -17.90 -49.53 4.32
CA VAL A 199 -18.61 -50.20 5.43
C VAL A 199 -18.51 -49.38 6.71
#